data_AF-Q6XE53-F1
#
_entry.id   AF-Q6XE53-F1
#
_cell.length_a   1.000
_cell.length_b   1.000
_cell.length_c   1.000
_cell.angle_alpha   90.00
_cell.angle_beta   90.00
_cell.angle_gamma   90.00
#
_symmetry.space_group_name_H-M   'P 1'
#
loop_
_entity.id
_entity.type
_entity.pdbx_description
1 polymer ?
#
loop_
_entity_poly.entity_id
_entity_poly.type
_entity_poly.pdbx_seq_one_letter_code
_entity_poly.pdbx_strand_id
1 'polypeptide(L)'
;MSLFKIASVAAIALTLGACQSLFQPNYRTPLETTRDASEQLKQGCAGQDCPLVNIDTLHFPAEPALDGIIEKRLLQMTRTSPEAPVAPTLAAYREEFLQSAGPRNSSYLQAKVREQHDGLVIVELSSYLDTGGAHGTPGRGFINYSRQQHKVLTLSDMLVPGQEDAFWKAAQVAHNSWLISTKLDQEPEFVKSWPFQKTQNVALTYGGVILKYETSSIAPYALGHVELKIPYPRLNGIIKPELFPGRN
;
A
#
# COMPACT_ATOMS: atom_id res chain seq x y z
N MET A 1 -18.57 -9.74 -60.82
CA MET A 1 -18.88 -9.94 -59.39
C MET A 1 -18.50 -8.66 -58.66
N SER A 2 -19.51 -7.99 -58.11
CA SER A 2 -19.58 -6.54 -57.96
C SER A 2 -18.75 -5.99 -56.79
N LEU A 3 -17.90 -4.99 -57.09
CA LEU A 3 -17.14 -4.13 -56.16
C LEU A 3 -18.02 -3.51 -55.04
N PHE A 4 -19.33 -3.43 -55.24
CA PHE A 4 -20.27 -2.90 -54.25
C PHE A 4 -20.44 -3.76 -52.99
N LYS A 5 -20.15 -5.07 -53.05
CA LYS A 5 -20.25 -5.93 -51.85
C LYS A 5 -19.07 -5.78 -50.88
N ILE A 6 -17.92 -5.31 -51.36
CA ILE A 6 -16.72 -5.15 -50.52
C ILE A 6 -16.77 -3.81 -49.76
N ALA A 7 -17.28 -2.75 -50.39
CA ALA A 7 -17.43 -1.44 -49.74
C ALA A 7 -18.41 -1.45 -48.54
N SER A 8 -19.46 -2.27 -48.61
CA SER A 8 -20.50 -2.32 -47.57
C SER A 8 -20.06 -3.03 -46.29
N VAL A 9 -19.08 -3.94 -46.36
CA VAL A 9 -18.54 -4.65 -45.18
C VAL A 9 -17.49 -3.78 -44.45
N ALA A 10 -16.71 -2.99 -45.18
CA ALA A 10 -15.72 -2.08 -44.59
C ALA A 10 -16.38 -0.94 -43.78
N ALA A 11 -17.52 -0.41 -44.23
CA ALA A 11 -18.22 0.67 -43.54
C ALA A 11 -18.81 0.25 -42.17
N ILE A 12 -19.29 -1.00 -42.06
CA ILE A 12 -19.88 -1.52 -40.81
C ILE A 12 -18.80 -1.81 -39.76
N ALA A 13 -17.62 -2.30 -40.19
CA ALA A 13 -16.48 -2.53 -39.29
C ALA A 13 -15.90 -1.21 -38.72
N LEU A 14 -15.89 -0.13 -39.51
CA LEU A 14 -15.44 1.19 -39.07
C LEU A 14 -16.39 1.84 -38.05
N THR A 15 -17.70 1.60 -38.14
CA THR A 15 -18.67 2.12 -37.16
C THR A 15 -18.67 1.36 -35.83
N LEU A 16 -18.29 0.08 -35.82
CA LEU A 16 -18.22 -0.73 -34.59
C LEU A 16 -16.96 -0.44 -33.76
N GLY A 17 -15.84 -0.08 -34.40
CA GLY A 17 -14.60 0.28 -33.69
C GLY A 17 -14.68 1.61 -32.92
N ALA A 18 -15.44 2.59 -33.45
CA ALA A 18 -15.59 3.91 -32.84
C ALA A 18 -16.42 3.93 -31.54
N CYS A 19 -17.33 2.95 -31.36
CA CYS A 19 -18.08 2.84 -30.11
C CYS A 19 -17.21 2.30 -28.97
N GLN A 20 -16.23 1.43 -29.24
CA GLN A 20 -15.41 0.83 -28.17
C GLN A 20 -14.47 1.82 -27.49
N SER A 21 -14.02 2.89 -28.17
CA SER A 21 -13.16 3.91 -27.57
C SER A 21 -13.90 4.85 -26.61
N LEU A 22 -15.22 5.00 -26.74
CA LEU A 22 -16.03 5.87 -25.88
C LEU A 22 -16.36 5.24 -24.53
N PHE A 23 -16.20 3.92 -24.39
CA PHE A 23 -16.50 3.17 -23.16
C PHE A 23 -15.26 2.69 -22.39
N GLN A 24 -14.05 3.08 -22.79
CA GLN A 24 -12.86 2.73 -22.02
C GLN A 24 -12.76 3.55 -20.72
N PRO A 25 -12.44 2.94 -19.58
CA PRO A 25 -12.29 3.66 -18.32
C PRO A 25 -11.22 4.74 -18.43
N ASN A 26 -11.53 5.96 -17.99
CA ASN A 26 -10.53 7.02 -17.91
C ASN A 26 -9.60 6.78 -16.71
N TYR A 27 -8.47 6.13 -16.96
CA TYR A 27 -7.47 5.83 -15.94
C TYR A 27 -6.72 7.06 -15.39
N ARG A 28 -6.91 8.24 -15.98
CA ARG A 28 -6.42 9.52 -15.42
C ARG A 28 -7.38 10.11 -14.39
N THR A 29 -8.65 9.73 -14.42
CA THR A 29 -9.63 10.17 -13.41
C THR A 29 -9.46 9.29 -12.17
N PRO A 30 -9.19 9.86 -10.98
CA PRO A 30 -9.15 9.11 -9.73
C PRO A 30 -10.48 8.40 -9.46
N LEU A 31 -10.44 7.26 -8.77
CA LEU A 31 -11.64 6.66 -8.18
C LEU A 31 -12.15 7.56 -7.04
N GLU A 32 -13.46 7.77 -7.03
CA GLU A 32 -14.17 8.32 -5.88
C GLU A 32 -14.06 7.35 -4.69
N THR A 33 -13.87 7.90 -3.49
CA THR A 33 -13.77 7.14 -2.25
C THR A 33 -14.71 7.69 -1.19
N THR A 34 -15.30 6.80 -0.40
CA THR A 34 -16.08 7.16 0.79
C THR A 34 -15.32 6.71 2.02
N ARG A 35 -15.11 7.61 2.98
CA ARG A 35 -14.45 7.30 4.25
C ARG A 35 -15.44 6.71 5.24
N ASP A 36 -15.05 5.60 5.88
CA ASP A 36 -15.78 4.99 6.99
C ASP A 36 -14.86 4.96 8.23
N ALA A 37 -15.19 5.75 9.24
CA ALA A 37 -14.38 5.89 10.43
C ALA A 37 -15.24 5.72 11.68
N SER A 38 -14.75 4.90 12.61
CA SER A 38 -15.43 4.62 13.87
C SER A 38 -14.43 4.39 15.00
N GLU A 39 -14.81 4.83 16.19
CA GLU A 39 -14.09 4.61 17.43
C GLU A 39 -15.04 4.03 18.47
N GLN A 40 -14.59 3.01 19.18
CA GLN A 40 -15.39 2.36 20.21
C GLN A 40 -14.57 2.09 21.46
N LEU A 41 -15.10 2.52 22.60
CA LEU A 41 -14.59 2.20 23.93
C LEU A 41 -15.17 0.87 24.42
N LYS A 42 -14.46 0.21 25.34
CA LYS A 42 -14.96 -0.98 26.05
C LYS A 42 -16.25 -0.62 26.81
N GLN A 43 -17.30 -1.42 26.64
CA GLN A 43 -18.57 -1.20 27.34
C GLN A 43 -18.40 -1.29 28.87
N GLY A 44 -19.13 -0.43 29.60
CA GLY A 44 -19.10 -0.40 31.07
C GLY A 44 -17.81 0.15 31.68
N CYS A 45 -16.92 0.69 30.85
CA CYS A 45 -15.66 1.29 31.29
C CYS A 45 -15.72 2.83 31.18
N ALA A 46 -15.10 3.50 32.13
CA ALA A 46 -15.07 4.96 32.24
C ALA A 46 -13.67 5.44 32.64
N GLY A 47 -13.27 6.62 32.16
CA GLY A 47 -11.98 7.25 32.46
C GLY A 47 -10.98 7.16 31.31
N GLN A 48 -9.77 7.69 31.54
CA GLN A 48 -8.72 7.84 30.51
C GLN A 48 -8.05 6.51 30.14
N ASP A 49 -8.12 5.50 31.02
CA ASP A 49 -7.52 4.19 30.80
C ASP A 49 -8.47 3.23 30.06
N CYS A 50 -9.55 3.77 29.47
CA CYS A 50 -10.56 2.92 28.88
C CYS A 50 -10.08 2.32 27.56
N PRO A 51 -10.13 0.97 27.41
CA PRO A 51 -9.66 0.37 26.18
C PRO A 51 -10.48 0.80 24.98
N LEU A 52 -9.81 0.98 23.84
CA LEU A 52 -10.45 1.52 22.64
C LEU A 52 -9.97 0.84 21.36
N VAL A 53 -10.84 0.82 20.37
CA VAL A 53 -10.51 0.43 19.00
C VAL A 53 -10.99 1.53 18.05
N ASN A 54 -10.07 2.05 17.24
CA ASN A 54 -10.33 3.01 16.19
C ASN A 54 -10.07 2.36 14.83
N ILE A 55 -11.05 2.41 13.94
CA ILE A 55 -10.95 1.86 12.57
C ILE A 55 -11.37 2.96 11.59
N ASP A 56 -10.46 3.34 10.70
CA ASP A 56 -10.63 4.37 9.68
C ASP A 56 -10.30 3.79 8.30
N THR A 57 -11.33 3.35 7.56
CA THR A 57 -11.19 2.66 6.28
C THR A 57 -11.88 3.43 5.15
N LEU A 58 -11.81 2.85 3.95
CA LEU A 58 -12.31 3.43 2.71
C LEU A 58 -13.15 2.42 1.93
N HIS A 59 -14.15 2.95 1.23
CA HIS A 59 -14.97 2.24 0.26
C HIS A 59 -14.82 2.84 -1.13
N PHE A 60 -14.78 1.98 -2.14
CA PHE A 60 -14.64 2.33 -3.55
C PHE A 60 -15.90 1.88 -4.32
N PRO A 61 -16.92 2.76 -4.48
CA PRO A 61 -18.19 2.37 -5.13
C PRO A 61 -18.01 1.79 -6.54
N ALA A 62 -17.02 2.29 -7.28
CA ALA A 62 -16.70 1.84 -8.63
C ALA A 62 -15.71 0.65 -8.68
N GLU A 63 -15.13 0.23 -7.55
CA GLU A 63 -14.17 -0.89 -7.45
C GLU A 63 -14.35 -1.66 -6.12
N PRO A 64 -15.51 -2.29 -5.88
CA PRO A 64 -15.85 -2.89 -4.58
C PRO A 64 -14.95 -4.07 -4.17
N ALA A 65 -14.20 -4.66 -5.13
CA ALA A 65 -13.19 -5.67 -4.81
C ALA A 65 -12.07 -5.10 -3.92
N LEU A 66 -11.77 -3.80 -4.02
CA LEU A 66 -10.72 -3.15 -3.24
C LEU A 66 -11.09 -3.06 -1.76
N ASP A 67 -12.38 -2.93 -1.42
CA ASP A 67 -12.88 -2.89 -0.04
C ASP A 67 -12.50 -4.17 0.72
N GLY A 68 -12.80 -5.35 0.15
CA GLY A 68 -12.44 -6.63 0.76
C GLY A 68 -10.93 -6.88 0.82
N ILE A 69 -10.17 -6.35 -0.13
CA ILE A 69 -8.69 -6.39 -0.09
C ILE A 69 -8.18 -5.54 1.06
N ILE A 70 -8.69 -4.31 1.24
CA ILE A 70 -8.29 -3.41 2.31
C ILE A 70 -8.63 -4.02 3.67
N GLU A 71 -9.85 -4.52 3.86
CA GLU A 71 -10.27 -5.17 5.10
C GLU A 71 -9.32 -6.33 5.47
N LYS A 72 -9.09 -7.24 4.51
CA LYS A 72 -8.18 -8.37 4.73
C LYS A 72 -6.77 -7.92 5.10
N ARG A 73 -6.26 -6.87 4.46
CA ARG A 73 -4.91 -6.36 4.75
C ARG A 73 -4.84 -5.67 6.11
N LEU A 74 -5.84 -4.90 6.51
CA LEU A 74 -5.91 -4.29 7.85
C LEU A 74 -5.97 -5.37 8.93
N LEU A 75 -6.79 -6.40 8.74
CA LEU A 75 -6.84 -7.55 9.65
C LEU A 75 -5.47 -8.23 9.75
N GLN A 76 -4.76 -8.46 8.64
CA GLN A 76 -3.40 -9.03 8.68
C GLN A 76 -2.42 -8.22 9.56
N MET A 77 -2.62 -6.90 9.70
CA MET A 77 -1.79 -6.03 10.55
C MET A 77 -2.10 -6.17 12.05
N THR A 78 -3.15 -6.91 12.43
CA THR A 78 -3.47 -7.18 13.84
C THR A 78 -2.76 -8.43 14.39
N ARG A 79 -2.04 -9.18 13.54
CA ARG A 79 -1.30 -10.38 13.97
C ARG A 79 -0.15 -10.01 14.90
N THR A 80 -0.13 -10.62 16.07
CA THR A 80 0.93 -10.47 17.08
C THR A 80 2.02 -11.55 16.97
N SER A 81 1.77 -12.63 16.22
CA SER A 81 2.74 -13.66 15.85
C SER A 81 2.44 -14.21 14.44
N PRO A 82 3.40 -14.88 13.76
CA PRO A 82 3.22 -15.36 12.39
C PRO A 82 2.03 -16.32 12.20
N GLU A 83 1.79 -17.18 13.18
CA GLU A 83 0.72 -18.19 13.17
C GLU A 83 -0.57 -17.73 13.82
N ALA A 84 -0.61 -16.51 14.39
CA ALA A 84 -1.81 -16.00 15.04
C ALA A 84 -3.00 -15.96 14.07
N PRO A 85 -4.17 -16.49 14.46
CA PRO A 85 -5.38 -16.33 13.68
C PRO A 85 -5.74 -14.84 13.57
N VAL A 86 -6.45 -14.52 12.51
CA VAL A 86 -6.97 -13.17 12.25
C VAL A 86 -8.49 -13.26 12.30
N ALA A 87 -9.11 -12.26 12.92
CA ALA A 87 -10.57 -12.17 12.95
C ALA A 87 -11.14 -12.15 11.52
N PRO A 88 -12.36 -12.66 11.32
CA PRO A 88 -12.96 -12.76 9.99
C PRO A 88 -13.35 -11.40 9.38
N THR A 89 -13.62 -10.39 10.21
CA THR A 89 -14.02 -9.03 9.80
C THR A 89 -13.45 -7.99 10.78
N LEU A 90 -13.39 -6.72 10.37
CA LEU A 90 -12.97 -5.63 11.26
C LEU A 90 -13.91 -5.45 12.46
N ALA A 91 -15.20 -5.74 12.29
CA ALA A 91 -16.18 -5.72 13.38
C ALA A 91 -15.90 -6.83 14.40
N ALA A 92 -15.65 -8.07 13.95
CA ALA A 92 -15.30 -9.17 14.83
C ALA A 92 -14.00 -8.90 15.59
N TYR A 93 -12.98 -8.35 14.90
CA TYR A 93 -11.73 -7.93 15.53
C TYR A 93 -11.97 -6.93 16.68
N ARG A 94 -12.80 -5.92 16.43
CA ARG A 94 -13.13 -4.90 17.44
C ARG A 94 -13.79 -5.53 18.67
N GLU A 95 -14.76 -6.40 18.48
CA GLU A 95 -15.47 -7.08 19.56
C GLU A 95 -14.50 -7.95 20.38
N GLU A 96 -13.71 -8.78 19.72
CA GLU A 96 -12.70 -9.66 20.34
C GLU A 96 -11.66 -8.87 21.15
N PHE A 97 -11.13 -7.78 20.56
CA PHE A 97 -10.17 -6.91 21.23
C PHE A 97 -10.80 -6.26 22.46
N LEU A 98 -11.96 -5.60 22.32
CA LEU A 98 -12.60 -4.91 23.44
C LEU A 98 -13.07 -5.87 24.53
N GLN A 99 -13.38 -7.13 24.22
CA GLN A 99 -13.75 -8.14 25.22
C GLN A 99 -12.57 -8.48 26.13
N SER A 100 -11.37 -8.67 25.55
CA SER A 100 -10.18 -9.17 26.25
C SER A 100 -9.18 -8.10 26.69
N ALA A 101 -9.29 -6.88 26.17
CA ALA A 101 -8.35 -5.79 26.43
C ALA A 101 -8.29 -5.40 27.93
N GLY A 102 -7.07 -5.30 28.45
CA GLY A 102 -6.76 -4.73 29.75
C GLY A 102 -6.75 -3.19 29.73
N PRO A 103 -6.67 -2.52 30.90
CA PRO A 103 -6.64 -1.06 30.98
C PRO A 103 -5.57 -0.44 30.09
N ARG A 104 -5.86 0.72 29.49
CA ARG A 104 -5.03 1.48 28.54
C ARG A 104 -4.75 0.83 27.18
N ASN A 105 -5.15 -0.42 26.97
CA ASN A 105 -4.92 -1.06 25.67
C ASN A 105 -5.71 -0.32 24.58
N SER A 106 -5.06 -0.05 23.46
CA SER A 106 -5.70 0.59 22.31
C SER A 106 -5.24 -0.01 21.01
N SER A 107 -6.14 -0.04 20.03
CA SER A 107 -5.83 -0.48 18.68
C SER A 107 -6.35 0.51 17.65
N TYR A 108 -5.49 0.85 16.69
CA TYR A 108 -5.82 1.74 15.58
C TYR A 108 -5.53 1.00 14.28
N LEU A 109 -6.49 1.02 13.36
CA LEU A 109 -6.35 0.50 12.00
C LEU A 109 -6.80 1.58 11.03
N GLN A 110 -5.95 1.92 10.06
CA GLN A 110 -6.27 2.95 9.08
C GLN A 110 -5.86 2.53 7.67
N ALA A 111 -6.74 2.77 6.70
CA ALA A 111 -6.44 2.75 5.28
C ALA A 111 -6.69 4.14 4.68
N LYS A 112 -5.75 4.65 3.89
CA LYS A 112 -5.90 5.91 3.15
C LYS A 112 -5.42 5.76 1.72
N VAL A 113 -6.08 6.42 0.77
CA VAL A 113 -5.51 6.59 -0.56
C VAL A 113 -4.32 7.53 -0.41
N ARG A 114 -3.12 7.01 -0.68
CA ARG A 114 -1.91 7.81 -0.74
C ARG A 114 -1.87 8.60 -2.05
N GLU A 115 -2.03 7.90 -3.17
CA GLU A 115 -1.97 8.47 -4.52
C GLU A 115 -2.87 7.69 -5.49
N GLN A 116 -3.35 8.36 -6.54
CA GLN A 116 -3.94 7.73 -7.71
C GLN A 116 -3.37 8.38 -8.98
N HIS A 117 -2.83 7.58 -9.89
CA HIS A 117 -2.29 8.04 -11.17
C HIS A 117 -2.22 6.88 -12.16
N ASP A 118 -2.33 7.15 -13.46
CA ASP A 118 -2.12 6.17 -14.53
C ASP A 118 -2.89 4.83 -14.37
N GLY A 119 -4.06 4.87 -13.74
CA GLY A 119 -4.87 3.67 -13.45
C GLY A 119 -4.39 2.85 -12.25
N LEU A 120 -3.42 3.33 -11.49
CA LEU A 120 -3.00 2.80 -10.19
C LEU A 120 -3.73 3.50 -9.05
N VAL A 121 -4.07 2.73 -8.02
CA VAL A 121 -4.54 3.21 -6.72
C VAL A 121 -3.55 2.72 -5.67
N ILE A 122 -2.84 3.65 -5.04
CA ILE A 122 -1.86 3.36 -4.00
C ILE A 122 -2.53 3.62 -2.65
N VAL A 123 -2.83 2.57 -1.90
CA VAL A 123 -3.39 2.68 -0.55
C VAL A 123 -2.28 2.47 0.46
N GLU A 124 -2.14 3.41 1.39
CA GLU A 124 -1.26 3.27 2.56
C GLU A 124 -2.08 2.76 3.74
N LEU A 125 -1.56 1.72 4.38
CA LEU A 125 -2.14 1.08 5.55
C LEU A 125 -1.30 1.42 6.78
N SER A 126 -1.97 1.71 7.89
CA SER A 126 -1.33 1.97 9.17
C SER A 126 -2.03 1.18 10.26
N SER A 127 -1.24 0.62 11.18
CA SER A 127 -1.74 0.11 12.45
C SER A 127 -0.98 0.71 13.62
N TYR A 128 -1.60 0.71 14.79
CA TYR A 128 -0.93 0.97 16.06
C TYR A 128 -1.60 0.13 17.14
N LEU A 129 -0.81 -0.73 17.80
CA LEU A 129 -1.28 -1.58 18.89
C LEU A 129 -0.56 -1.18 20.19
N ASP A 130 -1.31 -0.70 21.18
CA ASP A 130 -0.84 -0.48 22.54
C ASP A 130 -1.43 -1.55 23.46
N THR A 131 -0.56 -2.27 24.16
CA THR A 131 -0.90 -3.32 25.13
C THR A 131 -0.49 -2.94 26.55
N GLY A 132 -0.27 -1.65 26.84
CA GLY A 132 0.13 -1.15 28.15
C GLY A 132 1.63 -1.24 28.43
N GLY A 133 2.44 -1.46 27.38
CA GLY A 133 3.90 -1.50 27.45
C GLY A 133 4.54 -0.11 27.51
N ALA A 134 5.87 -0.05 27.30
CA ALA A 134 6.61 1.21 27.26
C ALA A 134 6.20 2.13 26.10
N HIS A 135 5.82 1.53 24.97
CA HIS A 135 5.27 2.18 23.79
C HIS A 135 4.42 1.17 23.02
N GLY A 136 3.53 1.64 22.14
CA GLY A 136 2.81 0.76 21.23
C GLY A 136 3.68 0.27 20.06
N THR A 137 3.07 -0.56 19.22
CA THR A 137 3.68 -1.18 18.05
C THR A 137 3.01 -0.63 16.80
N PRO A 138 3.64 0.32 16.09
CA PRO A 138 3.12 0.81 14.82
C PRO A 138 3.46 -0.16 13.68
N GLY A 139 2.51 -0.38 12.77
CA GLY A 139 2.72 -1.14 11.55
C GLY A 139 2.43 -0.31 10.31
N ARG A 140 3.07 -0.63 9.18
CA ARG A 140 2.80 0.01 7.87
C ARG A 140 2.60 -1.01 6.77
N GLY A 141 1.86 -0.62 5.74
CA GLY A 141 1.64 -1.46 4.57
C GLY A 141 1.27 -0.64 3.35
N PHE A 142 1.44 -1.23 2.17
CA PHE A 142 0.96 -0.67 0.92
C PHE A 142 0.15 -1.68 0.13
N ILE A 143 -0.86 -1.17 -0.58
CA ILE A 143 -1.54 -1.88 -1.66
C ILE A 143 -1.28 -1.06 -2.93
N ASN A 144 -0.71 -1.72 -3.94
CA ASN A 144 -0.57 -1.16 -5.28
C ASN A 144 -1.64 -1.82 -6.16
N TYR A 145 -2.79 -1.18 -6.33
CA TYR A 145 -3.88 -1.76 -7.08
C TYR A 145 -3.89 -1.23 -8.52
N SER A 146 -3.86 -2.14 -9.50
CA SER A 146 -4.05 -1.78 -10.91
C SER A 146 -5.52 -1.91 -11.29
N ARG A 147 -6.14 -0.79 -11.68
CA ARG A 147 -7.51 -0.74 -12.22
C ARG A 147 -7.60 -1.33 -13.63
N GLN A 148 -6.48 -1.43 -14.33
CA GLN A 148 -6.44 -2.06 -15.67
C GLN A 148 -6.47 -3.58 -15.54
N GLN A 149 -5.76 -4.13 -14.55
CA GLN A 149 -5.68 -5.57 -14.32
C GLN A 149 -6.67 -6.09 -13.28
N HIS A 150 -7.41 -5.18 -12.61
CA HIS A 150 -8.22 -5.45 -11.42
C HIS A 150 -7.48 -6.29 -10.37
N LYS A 151 -6.21 -5.93 -10.11
CA LYS A 151 -5.25 -6.77 -9.37
C LYS A 151 -4.36 -5.95 -8.45
N VAL A 152 -4.07 -6.52 -7.28
CA VAL A 152 -2.97 -6.06 -6.41
C VAL A 152 -1.64 -6.50 -7.01
N LEU A 153 -0.78 -5.55 -7.34
CA LEU A 153 0.56 -5.78 -7.84
C LEU A 153 1.49 -6.12 -6.66
N THR A 154 2.08 -7.31 -6.72
CA THR A 154 3.22 -7.70 -5.88
C THR A 154 4.52 -7.15 -6.47
N LEU A 155 5.62 -7.15 -5.71
CA LEU A 155 6.93 -6.75 -6.26
C LEU A 155 7.27 -7.55 -7.52
N SER A 156 7.01 -8.86 -7.54
CA SER A 156 7.24 -9.70 -8.72
C SER A 156 6.40 -9.27 -9.93
N ASP A 157 5.15 -8.86 -9.71
CA ASP A 157 4.30 -8.34 -10.78
C ASP A 157 4.83 -7.03 -11.38
N MET A 158 5.54 -6.24 -10.57
CA MET A 158 6.10 -4.94 -10.98
C MET A 158 7.40 -5.05 -11.78
N LEU A 159 8.17 -6.12 -11.55
CA LEU A 159 9.51 -6.27 -12.08
C LEU A 159 9.52 -6.96 -13.45
N VAL A 160 10.48 -6.55 -14.28
CA VAL A 160 10.90 -7.35 -15.43
C VAL A 160 11.47 -8.68 -14.92
N PRO A 161 11.14 -9.83 -15.53
CA PRO A 161 11.63 -11.13 -15.06
C PRO A 161 13.15 -11.18 -14.88
N GLY A 162 13.61 -11.67 -13.72
CA GLY A 162 15.03 -11.75 -13.38
C GLY A 162 15.65 -10.49 -12.76
N GLN A 163 14.90 -9.39 -12.65
CA GLN A 163 15.46 -8.09 -12.23
C GLN A 163 15.32 -7.77 -10.74
N GLU A 164 14.90 -8.73 -9.91
CA GLU A 164 14.75 -8.51 -8.46
C GLU A 164 16.06 -8.12 -7.76
N ASP A 165 17.18 -8.76 -8.11
CA ASP A 165 18.48 -8.39 -7.55
C ASP A 165 18.91 -6.98 -7.96
N ALA A 166 18.60 -6.57 -9.19
CA ALA A 166 18.87 -5.23 -9.68
C ALA A 166 18.01 -4.19 -8.94
N PHE A 167 16.74 -4.51 -8.67
CA PHE A 167 15.86 -3.68 -7.84
C PHE A 167 16.42 -3.48 -6.45
N TRP A 168 16.84 -4.55 -5.77
CA TRP A 168 17.38 -4.44 -4.41
C TRP A 168 18.74 -3.74 -4.35
N LYS A 169 19.57 -3.82 -5.40
CA LYS A 169 20.77 -2.99 -5.52
C LYS A 169 20.42 -1.50 -5.65
N ALA A 170 19.39 -1.15 -6.43
CA ALA A 170 18.92 0.23 -6.51
C ALA A 170 18.35 0.73 -5.17
N ALA A 171 17.65 -0.13 -4.43
CA ALA A 171 17.18 0.13 -3.08
C ALA A 171 18.34 0.38 -2.10
N GLN A 172 19.41 -0.41 -2.17
CA GLN A 172 20.60 -0.22 -1.34
C GLN A 172 21.29 1.12 -1.63
N VAL A 173 21.31 1.58 -2.88
CA VAL A 173 21.80 2.93 -3.22
C VAL A 173 20.92 4.02 -2.61
N ALA A 174 19.59 3.83 -2.60
CA ALA A 174 18.68 4.76 -1.94
C ALA A 174 18.88 4.77 -0.41
N HIS A 175 19.16 3.62 0.20
CA HIS A 175 19.53 3.52 1.62
C HIS A 175 20.81 4.28 1.95
N ASN A 176 21.87 4.10 1.14
CA ASN A 176 23.12 4.85 1.32
C ASN A 176 22.90 6.35 1.16
N SER A 177 22.05 6.75 0.22
CA SER A 177 21.69 8.16 0.01
C SER A 177 20.93 8.73 1.21
N TRP A 178 20.05 7.94 1.83
CA TRP A 178 19.36 8.32 3.06
C TRP A 178 20.36 8.52 4.21
N LEU A 179 21.26 7.55 4.46
CA LEU A 179 22.32 7.67 5.48
C LEU A 179 23.13 8.96 5.32
N ILE A 180 23.56 9.27 4.09
CA ILE A 180 24.31 10.50 3.78
C ILE A 180 23.47 11.75 4.07
N SER A 181 22.21 11.76 3.63
CA SER A 181 21.32 12.92 3.83
C SER A 181 21.03 13.22 5.30
N THR A 182 21.04 12.18 6.14
CA THR A 182 20.85 12.28 7.60
C THR A 182 22.17 12.36 8.37
N LYS A 183 23.32 12.35 7.69
CA LYS A 183 24.68 12.32 8.27
C LYS A 183 24.97 11.09 9.15
N LEU A 184 24.19 10.02 8.99
CA LEU A 184 24.36 8.76 9.73
C LEU A 184 25.42 7.86 9.09
N ASP A 185 25.84 8.17 7.86
CA ASP A 185 26.97 7.52 7.18
C ASP A 185 28.30 7.74 7.92
N GLN A 186 28.39 8.82 8.71
CA GLN A 186 29.57 9.20 9.49
C GLN A 186 29.64 8.50 10.86
N GLU A 187 28.62 7.69 11.20
CA GLU A 187 28.49 6.99 12.48
C GLU A 187 28.70 5.48 12.27
N PRO A 188 29.95 4.94 12.42
CA PRO A 188 30.25 3.57 12.03
C PRO A 188 29.46 2.52 12.80
N GLU A 189 29.21 2.76 14.08
CA GLU A 189 28.39 1.86 14.90
C GLU A 189 26.92 1.87 14.45
N PHE A 190 26.39 3.01 14.00
CA PHE A 190 25.03 3.06 13.44
C PHE A 190 24.93 2.20 12.18
N VAL A 191 25.85 2.39 11.23
CA VAL A 191 25.86 1.64 9.96
C VAL A 191 26.02 0.13 10.20
N LYS A 192 26.81 -0.24 11.20
CA LYS A 192 27.02 -1.64 11.60
C LYS A 192 25.79 -2.24 12.28
N SER A 193 25.12 -1.50 13.17
CA SER A 193 23.91 -1.95 13.88
C SER A 193 22.67 -2.00 12.99
N TRP A 194 22.61 -1.15 11.96
CA TRP A 194 21.45 -0.98 11.10
C TRP A 194 21.80 -1.18 9.62
N PRO A 195 22.17 -2.42 9.22
CA PRO A 195 22.47 -2.70 7.82
C PRO A 195 21.21 -2.61 6.97
N PHE A 196 21.41 -2.42 5.67
CA PHE A 196 20.32 -2.48 4.69
C PHE A 196 19.55 -3.80 4.78
N GLN A 197 18.22 -3.72 4.76
CA GLN A 197 17.32 -4.86 4.68
C GLN A 197 16.32 -4.68 3.54
N LYS A 198 15.78 -5.79 3.03
CA LYS A 198 14.65 -5.77 2.08
C LYS A 198 13.35 -5.51 2.85
N THR A 199 12.37 -4.88 2.21
CA THR A 199 11.03 -4.63 2.79
C THR A 199 9.93 -5.12 1.85
N GLN A 200 8.80 -5.57 2.38
CA GLN A 200 7.63 -5.91 1.56
C GLN A 200 6.79 -4.66 1.22
N ASN A 201 7.03 -3.54 1.91
CA ASN A 201 6.27 -2.30 1.77
C ASN A 201 6.84 -1.45 0.64
N VAL A 202 6.51 -1.85 -0.59
CA VAL A 202 6.87 -1.16 -1.83
C VAL A 202 5.66 -0.41 -2.37
N ALA A 203 5.80 0.86 -2.74
CA ALA A 203 4.75 1.65 -3.37
C ALA A 203 5.20 2.30 -4.69
N LEU A 204 4.42 2.08 -5.76
CA LEU A 204 4.61 2.70 -7.07
C LEU A 204 4.01 4.11 -7.08
N THR A 205 4.59 5.04 -6.33
CA THR A 205 4.14 6.44 -6.34
C THR A 205 4.53 7.15 -7.64
N TYR A 206 3.89 8.26 -7.96
CA TYR A 206 4.18 9.02 -9.19
C TYR A 206 5.61 9.58 -9.20
N GLY A 207 6.11 10.02 -8.05
CA GLY A 207 7.43 10.64 -7.93
C GLY A 207 8.62 9.67 -7.92
N GLY A 208 8.39 8.38 -7.71
CA GLY A 208 9.42 7.34 -7.55
C GLY A 208 8.86 6.09 -6.90
N VAL A 209 9.64 5.01 -6.84
CA VAL A 209 9.25 3.85 -6.04
C VAL A 209 9.62 4.10 -4.60
N ILE A 210 8.65 4.01 -3.69
CA ILE A 210 8.84 4.20 -2.26
C ILE A 210 9.03 2.84 -1.59
N LEU A 211 10.03 2.75 -0.72
CA LEU A 211 10.23 1.65 0.20
C LEU A 211 10.02 2.16 1.61
N LYS A 212 9.04 1.64 2.33
CA LYS A 212 8.78 2.01 3.72
C LYS A 212 9.22 0.90 4.66
N TYR A 213 9.86 1.27 5.75
CA TYR A 213 10.43 0.33 6.68
C TYR A 213 9.64 0.32 7.99
N GLU A 214 9.46 -0.87 8.55
CA GLU A 214 8.96 -1.00 9.92
C GLU A 214 9.95 -0.36 10.90
N THR A 215 9.46 0.13 12.03
CA THR A 215 10.33 0.63 13.10
C THR A 215 11.32 -0.45 13.54
N SER A 216 12.53 -0.07 13.92
CA SER A 216 13.55 -1.02 14.41
C SER A 216 14.00 -2.06 13.38
N SER A 217 13.82 -1.81 12.07
CA SER A 217 14.36 -2.68 11.01
C SER A 217 15.74 -2.19 10.52
N ILE A 218 15.80 -0.96 9.99
CA ILE A 218 17.01 -0.30 9.48
C ILE A 218 17.37 0.98 10.24
N ALA A 219 16.69 1.24 11.36
CA ALA A 219 16.92 2.39 12.22
C ALA A 219 16.24 2.17 13.58
N PRO A 220 16.70 2.80 14.68
CA PRO A 220 16.06 2.73 15.98
C PRO A 220 14.60 3.22 15.95
N TYR A 221 13.76 2.71 16.85
CA TYR A 221 12.35 3.09 16.99
C TYR A 221 12.11 4.61 17.01
N ALA A 222 13.01 5.37 17.64
CA ALA A 222 12.91 6.83 17.76
C ALA A 222 12.94 7.58 16.42
N LEU A 223 13.48 6.99 15.34
CA LEU A 223 13.45 7.55 13.99
C LEU A 223 12.17 7.19 13.22
N GLY A 224 11.27 6.41 13.83
CA GLY A 224 10.00 6.02 13.23
C GLY A 224 10.18 5.13 11.99
N HIS A 225 9.22 5.24 11.07
CA HIS A 225 9.26 4.52 9.80
C HIS A 225 10.15 5.26 8.80
N VAL A 226 11.29 4.66 8.45
CA VAL A 226 12.15 5.19 7.40
C VAL A 226 11.50 4.98 6.03
N GLU A 227 11.52 6.03 5.20
CA GLU A 227 11.02 6.00 3.83
C GLU A 227 12.18 6.26 2.86
N LEU A 228 12.49 5.29 2.00
CA LEU A 228 13.48 5.41 0.95
C LEU A 228 12.77 5.64 -0.39
N LYS A 229 13.32 6.52 -1.22
CA LYS A 229 12.81 6.81 -2.56
C LYS A 229 13.81 6.37 -3.62
N ILE A 230 13.37 5.49 -4.51
CA ILE A 230 14.13 5.10 -5.70
C ILE A 230 13.58 5.86 -6.91
N PRO A 231 14.36 6.77 -7.52
CA PRO A 231 13.93 7.47 -8.73
C PRO A 231 13.74 6.50 -9.89
N TYR A 232 12.64 6.62 -10.65
CA TYR A 232 12.38 5.80 -11.84
C TYR A 232 13.53 5.68 -12.85
N PRO A 233 14.35 6.72 -13.12
CA PRO A 233 15.51 6.57 -14.00
C PRO A 233 16.52 5.50 -13.55
N ARG A 234 16.58 5.19 -12.25
CA ARG A 234 17.42 4.11 -11.68
C ARG A 234 16.79 2.72 -11.82
N LEU A 235 15.54 2.66 -12.30
CA LEU A 235 14.73 1.45 -12.44
C LEU A 235 14.44 1.10 -13.92
N ASN A 236 15.07 1.80 -14.86
CA ASN A 236 14.98 1.49 -16.29
C ASN A 236 15.46 0.06 -16.56
N GLY A 237 14.61 -0.74 -17.22
CA GLY A 237 14.88 -2.17 -17.45
C GLY A 237 14.80 -3.04 -16.18
N ILE A 238 14.31 -2.50 -15.06
CA ILE A 238 14.10 -3.23 -13.80
C ILE A 238 12.61 -3.32 -13.50
N ILE A 239 11.91 -2.18 -13.46
CA ILE A 239 10.45 -2.13 -13.39
C ILE A 239 9.89 -2.24 -14.81
N LYS A 240 8.74 -2.91 -14.95
CA LYS A 240 8.04 -3.03 -16.23
C LYS A 240 7.69 -1.63 -16.79
N PRO A 241 8.00 -1.33 -18.07
CA PRO A 241 7.82 0.00 -18.63
C PRO A 241 6.41 0.57 -18.50
N GLU A 242 5.38 -0.28 -18.59
CA GLU A 242 3.98 0.11 -18.46
C GLU A 242 3.58 0.58 -17.05
N LEU A 243 4.42 0.33 -16.04
CA LEU A 243 4.23 0.81 -14.67
C LEU A 243 5.04 2.07 -14.36
N PHE A 244 5.77 2.63 -15.34
CA PHE A 244 6.35 3.95 -15.19
C PHE A 244 5.24 4.99 -15.27
N PRO A 245 5.27 6.03 -14.43
CA PRO A 245 4.29 7.10 -14.46
C PRO A 245 4.32 7.81 -15.81
N GLY A 246 3.15 8.10 -16.35
CA GLY A 246 2.99 8.82 -17.61
C GLY A 246 3.51 10.25 -17.47
N ARG A 247 4.74 10.51 -17.91
CA ARG A 247 5.29 11.87 -17.94
C ARG A 247 4.83 12.54 -19.23
N ASN A 248 3.95 13.54 -19.11
CA ASN A 248 3.67 14.48 -20.20
C ASN A 248 4.91 15.34 -20.47
#